data_AF-A0A2A5JAJ7-F1
#
_entry.id   AF-A0A2A5JAJ7-F1
#
_cell.length_a   1.000
_cell.length_b   1.000
_cell.length_c   1.000
_cell.angle_alpha   90.00
_cell.angle_beta   90.00
_cell.angle_gamma   90.00
#
_symmetry.space_group_name_H-M   'P 1'
#
loop_
_entity.id
_entity.type
_entity.pdbx_description
1 polymer ?
#
loop_
_entity_poly.entity_id
_entity_poly.type
_entity_poly.pdbx_seq_one_letter_code
_entity_poly.pdbx_strand_id
1 'polypeptide(L)'
;MSTGTSTIYEDRTVRIDDQGVTIRHYYFPFVSKFVLYSQIESVDLGVMSWLSGRLRIWGTTDFSSWYSLDLSRPWKETAVVLTLAGHGSPSFSPKDADRVETEIRSRIESHAAN
;
A
#
# COMPACT_ATOMS: atom_id res chain seq x y z
N MET A 1 2.12 -22.43 21.05
CA MET A 1 3.02 -21.25 21.00
C MET A 1 2.43 -20.29 19.99
N SER A 2 2.04 -19.09 20.40
CA SER A 2 1.52 -18.09 19.45
C SER A 2 2.66 -17.18 19.04
N THR A 3 3.12 -17.29 17.79
CA THR A 3 3.96 -16.27 17.15
C THR A 3 3.14 -15.01 16.97
N GLY A 4 3.12 -14.16 18.00
CA GLY A 4 2.42 -12.89 17.98
C GLY A 4 3.07 -11.96 16.96
N THR A 5 2.36 -11.68 15.87
CA THR A 5 2.80 -10.77 14.81
C THR A 5 3.02 -9.39 15.40
N SER A 6 4.28 -8.95 15.45
CA SER A 6 4.69 -7.74 16.13
C SER A 6 4.23 -6.54 15.31
N THR A 7 3.19 -5.86 15.79
CA THR A 7 2.57 -4.75 15.06
C THR A 7 3.42 -3.49 15.23
N ILE A 8 4.02 -3.05 14.14
CA ILE A 8 4.99 -1.94 14.06
C ILE A 8 4.25 -0.59 13.97
N TYR A 9 3.19 -0.58 13.16
CA TYR A 9 2.32 0.56 12.93
C TYR A 9 0.89 0.08 12.67
N GLU A 10 -0.11 0.78 13.19
CA GLU A 10 -1.51 0.51 12.84
C GLU A 10 -2.36 1.79 12.83
N ASP A 11 -3.17 1.96 11.77
CA ASP A 11 -4.27 2.91 11.72
C ASP A 11 -5.53 2.30 11.05
N ARG A 12 -6.53 3.14 10.76
CA ARG A 12 -7.81 2.71 10.16
C ARG A 12 -7.69 2.19 8.71
N THR A 13 -6.56 2.43 8.05
CA THR A 13 -6.30 2.16 6.62
C THR A 13 -5.18 1.16 6.40
N VAL A 14 -4.24 1.00 7.34
CA VAL A 14 -3.13 0.04 7.22
C VAL A 14 -2.72 -0.53 8.59
N ARG A 15 -2.28 -1.80 8.59
CA ARG A 15 -1.41 -2.37 9.63
C ARG A 15 -0.09 -2.79 8.99
N ILE A 16 1.03 -2.46 9.64
CA ILE A 16 2.36 -2.95 9.33
C ILE A 16 2.79 -3.89 10.46
N ASP A 17 3.21 -5.10 10.11
CA ASP A 17 3.72 -6.11 11.03
C ASP A 17 5.03 -6.73 10.51
N ASP A 18 5.57 -7.72 11.22
CA ASP A 18 6.84 -8.34 10.84
C ASP A 18 6.78 -9.20 9.57
N GLN A 19 5.60 -9.56 9.08
CA GLN A 19 5.42 -10.36 7.85
C GLN A 19 5.08 -9.50 6.63
N GLY A 20 4.39 -8.38 6.82
CA GLY A 20 4.03 -7.50 5.71
C GLY A 20 3.07 -6.36 6.04
N VAL A 21 2.34 -5.94 5.01
CA VAL A 21 1.46 -4.77 5.00
C VAL A 21 0.02 -5.23 4.77
N THR A 22 -0.85 -4.97 5.74
CA THR A 22 -2.30 -5.21 5.65
C THR A 22 -3.01 -3.91 5.32
N ILE A 23 -3.34 -3.69 4.05
CA ILE A 23 -4.12 -2.52 3.60
C ILE A 23 -5.60 -2.79 3.87
N ARG A 24 -6.22 -2.02 4.74
CA ARG A 24 -7.63 -2.14 5.16
C ARG A 24 -8.55 -1.45 4.16
N HIS A 25 -9.76 -2.00 3.96
CA HIS A 25 -10.77 -1.46 3.03
C HIS A 25 -10.31 -1.39 1.55
N TYR A 26 -9.36 -2.23 1.14
CA TYR A 26 -8.75 -2.20 -0.19
C TYR A 26 -9.70 -2.70 -1.30
N TYR A 27 -10.54 -3.69 -1.02
CA TYR A 27 -11.65 -4.07 -1.91
C TYR A 27 -12.99 -3.81 -1.20
N PHE A 28 -13.93 -3.18 -1.93
CA PHE A 28 -15.28 -2.94 -1.46
C PHE A 28 -16.00 -4.27 -1.14
N PRO A 29 -16.80 -4.38 -0.06
CA PRO A 29 -17.14 -3.30 0.87
C PRO A 29 -16.14 -3.10 2.02
N PHE A 30 -15.52 -4.16 2.54
CA PHE A 30 -14.68 -4.09 3.76
C PHE A 30 -13.43 -5.00 3.74
N VAL A 31 -13.02 -5.50 2.57
CA VAL A 31 -11.98 -6.52 2.47
C VAL A 31 -10.59 -5.88 2.49
N SER A 32 -9.70 -6.39 3.35
CA SER A 32 -8.29 -6.01 3.38
C SER A 32 -7.46 -6.78 2.35
N LYS A 33 -6.43 -6.14 1.79
CA LYS A 33 -5.37 -6.79 1.01
C LYS A 33 -4.13 -6.92 1.89
N PHE A 34 -3.66 -8.14 2.11
CA PHE A 34 -2.34 -8.39 2.69
C PHE A 34 -1.29 -8.48 1.58
N VAL A 35 -0.08 -8.00 1.86
CA VAL A 35 1.07 -7.99 0.95
C VAL A 35 2.32 -8.34 1.76
N LEU A 36 3.04 -9.38 1.38
CA LEU A 36 4.32 -9.77 2.00
C LEU A 36 5.44 -8.81 1.56
N TYR A 37 6.43 -8.54 2.41
CA TYR A 37 7.58 -7.71 2.01
C TYR A 37 8.33 -8.26 0.79
N SER A 38 8.44 -9.59 0.68
CA SER A 38 9.04 -10.30 -0.46
C SER A 38 8.27 -10.16 -1.78
N GLN A 39 7.08 -9.54 -1.77
CA GLN A 39 6.31 -9.19 -2.98
C GLN A 39 6.44 -7.71 -3.37
N ILE A 40 7.08 -6.87 -2.54
CA ILE A 40 7.20 -5.42 -2.76
C ILE A 40 8.59 -5.11 -3.34
N GLU A 41 8.61 -4.54 -4.55
CA GLU A 41 9.83 -4.09 -5.23
C GLU A 41 10.22 -2.66 -4.83
N SER A 42 9.23 -1.78 -4.61
CA SER A 42 9.45 -0.41 -4.13
C SER A 42 8.31 0.06 -3.24
N VAL A 43 8.61 1.05 -2.39
CA VAL A 43 7.62 1.89 -1.72
C VAL A 43 7.96 3.35 -2.01
N ASP A 44 6.94 4.13 -2.35
CA ASP A 44 7.08 5.50 -2.86
C ASP A 44 5.97 6.41 -2.31
N LEU A 45 6.32 7.66 -1.98
CA LEU A 45 5.36 8.69 -1.58
C LEU A 45 4.81 9.41 -2.81
N GLY A 46 3.59 9.03 -3.20
CA GLY A 46 2.81 9.72 -4.21
C GLY A 46 2.23 11.04 -3.68
N VAL A 47 2.99 12.13 -3.82
CA VAL A 47 2.45 13.50 -3.70
C VAL A 47 1.46 13.72 -4.85
N MET A 48 0.23 14.12 -4.55
CA MET A 48 -0.81 14.33 -5.57
C MET A 48 -0.66 15.65 -6.35
N SER A 49 0.53 15.88 -6.91
CA SER A 49 0.82 16.98 -7.84
C SER A 49 -0.08 16.89 -9.08
N TRP A 50 -0.90 17.93 -9.26
CA TRP A 50 -1.94 18.06 -10.30
C TRP A 50 -1.46 17.78 -11.74
N LEU A 51 -0.15 17.96 -12.00
CA LEU A 51 0.44 18.02 -13.33
C LEU A 51 0.94 16.67 -13.90
N SER A 52 1.09 15.63 -13.06
CA SER A 52 1.94 14.47 -13.43
C SER A 52 1.21 13.14 -13.71
N GLY A 53 -0.11 13.02 -13.47
CA GLY A 53 -0.84 11.81 -13.88
C GLY A 53 -2.12 11.49 -13.11
N ARG A 54 -3.25 12.09 -13.49
CA ARG A 54 -4.57 11.85 -12.89
C ARG A 54 -5.24 10.52 -13.32
N LEU A 55 -4.44 9.50 -13.67
CA LEU A 55 -4.84 8.36 -14.52
C LEU A 55 -4.29 6.97 -14.11
N ARG A 56 -3.80 6.78 -12.88
CA ARG A 56 -3.54 5.43 -12.31
C ARG A 56 -4.24 5.28 -10.96
N ILE A 57 -5.56 5.13 -11.04
CA ILE A 57 -6.46 4.99 -9.87
C ILE A 57 -6.90 3.52 -9.71
N TRP A 58 -6.95 2.75 -10.80
CA TRP A 58 -7.28 1.32 -10.83
C TRP A 58 -6.76 0.71 -12.14
N GLY A 59 -6.39 -0.58 -12.14
CA GLY A 59 -6.17 -1.39 -13.35
C GLY A 59 -4.78 -1.30 -14.03
N THR A 60 -4.44 -2.39 -14.72
CA THR A 60 -3.40 -2.48 -15.75
C THR A 60 -4.10 -2.47 -17.12
N THR A 61 -3.38 -2.13 -18.20
CA THR A 61 -3.83 -1.90 -19.59
C THR A 61 -4.63 -3.02 -20.28
N ASP A 62 -4.91 -4.16 -19.62
CA ASP A 62 -5.50 -5.35 -20.25
C ASP A 62 -6.85 -5.77 -19.62
N PHE A 63 -7.60 -6.62 -20.34
CA PHE A 63 -9.06 -6.79 -20.28
C PHE A 63 -9.63 -7.56 -19.05
N SER A 64 -9.10 -7.32 -17.85
CA SER A 64 -9.67 -7.84 -16.59
C SER A 64 -9.59 -6.81 -15.45
N SER A 65 -9.73 -5.52 -15.78
CA SER A 65 -9.69 -4.45 -14.79
C SER A 65 -10.87 -4.52 -13.82
N TRP A 66 -10.53 -4.61 -12.53
CA TRP A 66 -11.46 -4.44 -11.40
C TRP A 66 -11.27 -2.97 -10.67
N TYR A 67 -12.66 -1.16 -10.25
CA TYR A 67 -12.86 0.17 -9.59
C TYR A 67 -13.83 -0.05 -8.42
N SER A 68 -13.27 -0.22 -7.21
CA SER A 68 -14.03 0.09 -6.00
C SER A 68 -14.22 1.61 -6.01
N LEU A 69 -15.47 2.07 -5.95
CA LEU A 69 -15.88 3.44 -6.24
C LEU A 69 -15.50 4.41 -5.11
N ASP A 70 -14.21 4.67 -4.95
CA ASP A 70 -13.71 5.62 -3.95
C ASP A 70 -13.83 7.07 -4.42
N LEU A 71 -15.01 7.65 -4.16
CA LEU A 71 -15.32 9.06 -4.35
C LEU A 71 -14.64 10.00 -3.33
N SER A 72 -14.00 9.47 -2.28
CA SER A 72 -13.35 10.26 -1.21
C SER A 72 -11.89 10.63 -1.50
N ARG A 73 -11.30 10.01 -2.51
CA ARG A 73 -9.89 10.13 -2.92
C ARG A 73 -9.33 11.54 -3.22
N PRO A 74 -10.09 12.63 -3.45
CA PRO A 74 -9.50 13.96 -3.68
C PRO A 74 -8.90 14.68 -2.46
N TRP A 75 -9.12 14.20 -1.22
CA TRP A 75 -8.95 15.00 0.01
C TRP A 75 -7.74 14.65 0.89
N LYS A 76 -6.72 13.96 0.36
CA LYS A 76 -5.42 13.76 1.03
C LYS A 76 -4.26 14.02 0.08
N GLU A 77 -3.28 14.80 0.55
CA GLU A 77 -2.19 15.34 -0.29
C GLU A 77 -1.09 14.30 -0.59
N THR A 78 -0.92 13.32 0.30
CA THR A 78 0.09 12.25 0.20
C THR A 78 -0.58 10.87 0.22
N ALA A 79 -0.15 9.98 -0.66
CA ALA A 79 -0.49 8.57 -0.66
C ALA A 79 0.78 7.71 -0.69
N VAL A 80 0.76 6.56 -0.01
CA VAL A 80 1.81 5.54 -0.12
C VAL A 80 1.45 4.63 -1.30
N VAL A 81 2.41 4.39 -2.17
CA VAL A 81 2.30 3.46 -3.31
C VAL A 81 3.30 2.33 -3.10
N LEU A 82 2.87 1.09 -3.31
CA LEU A 82 3.76 -0.08 -3.36
C LEU A 82 3.88 -0.53 -4.81
N THR A 83 5.09 -0.76 -5.32
CA THR A 83 5.30 -1.51 -6.56
C THR A 83 5.46 -2.98 -6.21
N LEU A 84 4.75 -3.87 -6.91
CA LEU A 84 4.71 -5.29 -6.58
C LEU A 84 5.20 -6.14 -7.74
N ALA A 85 6.04 -7.14 -7.46
CA ALA A 85 6.63 -8.00 -8.48
C ALA A 85 5.56 -8.73 -9.30
N GLY A 86 5.47 -8.41 -10.60
CA GLY A 86 4.48 -8.99 -11.52
C GLY A 86 3.02 -8.66 -11.19
N HIS A 87 2.75 -7.65 -10.36
CA HIS A 87 1.41 -7.32 -9.86
C HIS A 87 1.11 -5.82 -9.93
N GLY A 88 -0.16 -5.45 -9.98
CA GLY A 88 -0.57 -4.03 -10.00
C GLY A 88 -0.30 -3.34 -8.66
N SER A 89 0.25 -2.11 -8.72
CA SER A 89 0.65 -1.28 -7.58
C SER A 89 -0.54 -0.86 -6.70
N PRO A 90 -0.72 -1.40 -5.47
CA PRO A 90 -1.71 -0.87 -4.54
C PRO A 90 -1.26 0.50 -4.03
N SER A 91 -2.22 1.39 -3.82
CA SER A 91 -1.99 2.71 -3.21
C SER A 91 -3.04 3.01 -2.15
N PHE A 92 -2.60 3.64 -1.06
CA PHE A 92 -3.43 3.92 0.10
C PHE A 92 -2.92 5.16 0.85
N SER A 93 -3.78 5.82 1.61
CA SER A 93 -3.46 7.09 2.27
C SER A 93 -3.58 6.96 3.80
N PRO A 94 -2.48 6.56 4.50
CA PRO A 94 -2.46 6.40 5.95
C PRO A 94 -2.63 7.73 6.71
N LYS A 95 -2.60 7.68 8.04
CA LYS A 95 -2.54 8.85 8.91
C LYS A 95 -1.17 9.54 8.86
N ASP A 96 -0.12 8.76 8.73
CA ASP A 96 1.29 9.16 8.75
C ASP A 96 1.97 8.43 7.58
N ALA A 97 2.19 9.14 6.46
CA ALA A 97 2.64 8.53 5.21
C ALA A 97 4.15 8.29 5.21
N ASP A 98 4.91 9.28 5.67
CA ASP A 98 6.37 9.25 5.75
C ASP A 98 6.85 8.13 6.68
N ARG A 99 6.24 7.96 7.87
CA ARG A 99 6.57 6.82 8.74
C ARG A 99 6.22 5.48 8.08
N VAL A 100 5.05 5.36 7.45
CA VAL A 100 4.63 4.12 6.79
C VAL A 100 5.58 3.75 5.65
N GLU A 101 6.03 4.72 4.85
CA GLU A 101 7.03 4.50 3.81
C GLU A 101 8.37 4.01 4.39
N THR A 102 8.87 4.67 5.44
CA THR A 102 10.19 4.37 6.00
C THR A 102 10.22 3.00 6.68
N GLU A 103 9.16 2.63 7.42
CA GLU A 103 9.03 1.31 8.04
C GLU A 103 8.95 0.20 6.97
N ILE A 104 8.25 0.44 5.85
CA ILE A 104 8.17 -0.51 4.73
C ILE A 104 9.50 -0.61 3.99
N ARG A 105 10.17 0.51 3.70
CA ARG A 105 11.47 0.56 3.01
C ARG A 105 12.53 -0.25 3.76
N SER A 106 12.70 0.03 5.06
CA SER A 106 13.63 -0.69 5.93
C SER A 106 13.35 -2.19 6.00
N ARG A 107 12.07 -2.59 5.91
CA ARG A 107 11.66 -4.01 5.89
C ARG A 107 11.95 -4.68 4.55
N ILE A 108 11.71 -4.03 3.43
CA ILE A 108 12.08 -4.56 2.09
C ILE A 108 13.60 -4.80 2.04
N GLU A 109 14.40 -3.81 2.47
CA GLU A 109 15.86 -3.93 2.52
C GLU A 109 16.31 -5.07 3.44
N SER A 110 15.67 -5.22 4.61
CA SER A 110 15.94 -6.34 5.55
C SER A 110 15.56 -7.71 5.00
N HIS A 111 14.57 -7.79 4.10
CA HIS A 111 14.13 -9.03 3.46
C HIS A 111 14.89 -9.34 2.15
N ALA A 112 15.49 -8.34 1.51
CA ALA A 112 16.33 -8.51 0.31
C ALA A 112 17.77 -8.92 0.62
N ALA A 113 18.20 -8.80 1.89
CA ALA A 113 19.53 -9.15 2.37
C ALA A 113 19.64 -10.59 2.94
N ASN A 114 18.63 -11.44 2.72
CA ASN A 114 18.42 -12.71 3.44
C ASN A 114 17.97 -13.84 2.48
#